data_AF-A0A8K0P052-F1
#
_entry.id   AF-A0A8K0P052-F1
#
_cell.length_a   1.000
_cell.length_b   1.000
_cell.length_c   1.000
_cell.angle_alpha   90.00
_cell.angle_beta   90.00
_cell.angle_gamma   90.00
#
_symmetry.space_group_name_H-M   'P 1'
#
loop_
_entity.id
_entity.type
_entity.pdbx_description
1 polymer ?
#
loop_
_entity_poly.entity_id
_entity_poly.type
_entity_poly.pdbx_seq_one_letter_code
_entity_poly.pdbx_strand_id
1 'polypeptide(L)'
;MKLRSKKGQLPFIELNGEEIADSTIILKELAQRFDKDLDAGLNNYHKSISHALISMIENSLVMVVLWWRSKNTDSVLKGYKMNLQHGYGTKIPQVILNFLFKFAFSRKGAKKVKAHGIGVHKPEEIMDMGKRDLKVLSDVLADKPFCFGDEPTVLDVVAFANLAQIYFFDKEQEFVLRDYMQENCANLVGLVNRMKERCYPDWEDMCKTLDLNSHLPKPEPQEKAADGKGKEEEKKDEKEGDKETEKDIEKEKEKGENEKDAEKEVEENKQKEEKETK
;
A
#
# COMPACT_ATOMS: atom_id res chain seq x y z
N MET A 1 4.93 18.19 -6.39
CA MET A 1 5.21 16.94 -7.15
C MET A 1 3.86 16.24 -7.37
N LYS A 2 3.51 15.80 -8.58
CA LYS A 2 2.19 15.18 -8.82
C LYS A 2 2.14 13.78 -8.18
N LEU A 3 1.61 13.67 -6.96
CA LEU A 3 1.63 12.44 -6.16
C LEU A 3 0.73 11.30 -6.69
N ARG A 4 -0.07 11.55 -7.72
CA ARG A 4 -1.07 10.61 -8.27
C ARG A 4 -1.22 10.79 -9.77
N SER A 5 -1.70 9.75 -10.45
CA SER A 5 -2.04 9.84 -11.88
C SER A 5 -3.14 10.87 -12.16
N LYS A 6 -3.39 11.17 -13.44
CA LYS A 6 -4.57 11.93 -13.92
C LYS A 6 -5.89 11.31 -13.44
N LYS A 7 -5.90 10.00 -13.16
CA LYS A 7 -7.05 9.27 -12.58
C LYS A 7 -7.08 9.30 -11.04
N GLY A 8 -6.11 9.93 -10.39
CA GLY A 8 -5.99 9.96 -8.93
C GLY A 8 -5.50 8.64 -8.31
N GLN A 9 -4.99 7.72 -9.12
CA GLN A 9 -4.58 6.37 -8.70
C GLN A 9 -3.06 6.25 -8.53
N LEU A 10 -2.67 5.30 -7.68
CA LEU A 10 -1.33 4.75 -7.55
C LEU A 10 -1.44 3.21 -7.59
N PRO A 11 -0.46 2.49 -8.17
CA PRO A 11 0.69 3.03 -8.89
C PRO A 11 0.32 3.59 -10.28
N PHE A 12 1.22 4.42 -10.84
CA PHE A 12 1.23 4.83 -12.25
C PHE A 12 2.67 4.97 -12.74
N ILE A 13 2.86 4.90 -14.05
CA ILE A 13 4.13 5.15 -14.73
C ILE A 13 3.94 6.17 -15.85
N GLU A 14 5.05 6.77 -16.29
CA GLU A 14 5.12 7.46 -17.57
C GLU A 14 6.03 6.66 -18.50
N LEU A 15 5.51 6.24 -19.64
CA LEU A 15 6.22 5.44 -20.63
C LEU A 15 6.20 6.18 -21.96
N ASN A 16 7.35 6.74 -22.36
CA ASN A 16 7.50 7.56 -23.58
C ASN A 16 6.50 8.73 -23.67
N GLY A 17 6.27 9.44 -22.56
CA GLY A 17 5.34 10.57 -22.50
C GLY A 17 3.86 10.19 -22.29
N GLU A 18 3.53 8.89 -22.25
CA GLU A 18 2.18 8.42 -21.94
C GLU A 18 2.06 8.00 -20.47
N GLU A 19 1.06 8.55 -19.78
CA GLU A 19 0.77 8.20 -18.39
C GLU A 19 -0.15 6.98 -18.32
N ILE A 20 0.34 5.90 -17.70
CA ILE A 20 -0.39 4.63 -17.54
C ILE A 20 -0.60 4.40 -16.06
N ALA A 21 -1.86 4.30 -15.63
CA ALA A 21 -2.25 4.05 -14.23
C ALA A 21 -2.91 2.68 -14.08
N ASP A 22 -2.92 2.16 -12.84
CA ASP A 22 -3.37 0.81 -12.46
C ASP A 22 -2.29 -0.26 -12.69
N SER A 23 -1.91 -0.99 -11.64
CA SER A 23 -0.83 -1.99 -11.72
C SER A 23 -1.09 -3.10 -12.72
N THR A 24 -2.35 -3.55 -12.87
CA THR A 24 -2.70 -4.61 -13.81
C THR A 24 -2.56 -4.12 -15.25
N ILE A 25 -2.98 -2.89 -15.53
CA ILE A 25 -2.82 -2.27 -16.84
C ILE A 25 -1.33 -2.03 -17.13
N ILE A 26 -0.59 -1.50 -16.16
CA ILE A 26 0.86 -1.27 -16.27
C ILE A 26 1.59 -2.57 -16.62
N LEU A 27 1.34 -3.66 -15.88
CA LEU A 27 1.96 -4.96 -16.14
C LEU A 27 1.66 -5.45 -17.56
N LYS A 28 0.39 -5.32 -18.00
CA LYS A 28 -0.01 -5.73 -19.36
C LYS A 28 0.71 -4.93 -20.44
N GLU A 29 0.76 -3.61 -20.32
CA GLU A 29 1.42 -2.73 -21.29
C GLU A 29 2.93 -3.00 -21.36
N LEU A 30 3.57 -3.17 -20.20
CA LEU A 30 5.00 -3.51 -20.14
C LEU A 30 5.27 -4.90 -20.75
N ALA A 31 4.46 -5.90 -20.42
CA ALA A 31 4.60 -7.25 -20.98
C ALA A 31 4.50 -7.25 -22.51
N GLN A 32 3.50 -6.54 -23.06
CA GLN A 32 3.34 -6.40 -24.51
C GLN A 32 4.49 -5.65 -25.16
N ARG A 33 4.97 -4.56 -24.52
CA ARG A 33 5.99 -3.69 -25.11
C ARG A 33 7.39 -4.27 -25.08
N PHE A 34 7.71 -5.06 -24.06
CA PHE A 34 9.02 -5.67 -23.87
C PHE A 34 9.05 -7.16 -24.22
N ASP A 35 7.97 -7.68 -24.82
CA ASP A 35 7.81 -9.10 -25.18
C ASP A 35 8.13 -10.04 -24.00
N LYS A 36 7.58 -9.70 -22.83
CA LYS A 36 7.86 -10.38 -21.57
C LYS A 36 6.59 -10.68 -20.81
N ASP A 37 5.93 -11.76 -21.21
CA ASP A 37 4.78 -12.31 -20.50
C ASP A 37 5.24 -13.29 -19.39
N LEU A 38 5.02 -12.91 -18.13
CA LEU A 38 5.34 -13.76 -16.96
C LEU A 38 4.43 -15.00 -16.87
N ASP A 39 3.24 -14.94 -17.48
CA ASP A 39 2.24 -16.00 -17.44
C ASP A 39 2.24 -16.85 -18.74
N ALA A 40 3.25 -16.66 -19.60
CA ALA A 40 3.35 -17.36 -20.90
C ALA A 40 3.33 -18.89 -20.77
N GLY A 41 3.92 -19.43 -19.69
CA GLY A 41 3.96 -20.86 -19.40
C GLY A 41 2.68 -21.43 -18.78
N LEU A 42 1.69 -20.60 -18.46
CA LEU A 42 0.48 -21.04 -17.77
C LEU A 42 -0.57 -21.57 -18.75
N ASN A 43 -1.14 -22.73 -18.43
CA ASN A 43 -2.36 -23.23 -19.07
C ASN A 43 -3.62 -22.49 -18.53
N ASN A 44 -4.77 -22.69 -19.17
CA ASN A 44 -6.03 -22.01 -18.81
C ASN A 44 -6.50 -22.30 -17.37
N TYR A 45 -6.17 -23.48 -16.84
CA TYR A 45 -6.49 -23.84 -15.46
C TYR A 45 -5.65 -23.03 -14.48
N HIS A 46 -4.33 -22.96 -14.70
CA HIS A 46 -3.43 -22.14 -13.88
C HIS A 46 -3.77 -20.65 -13.96
N LYS A 47 -4.12 -20.14 -15.15
CA LYS A 47 -4.56 -18.74 -15.31
C LYS A 47 -5.83 -18.44 -14.49
N SER A 48 -6.79 -19.35 -14.47
CA SER A 48 -8.00 -19.23 -13.65
C SER A 48 -7.68 -19.21 -12.16
N ILE A 49 -6.80 -20.10 -11.69
CA ILE A 49 -6.34 -20.12 -10.29
C ILE A 49 -5.60 -18.83 -9.94
N SER A 50 -4.68 -18.39 -10.81
CA SER A 50 -3.91 -17.15 -10.63
C SER A 50 -4.86 -15.97 -10.41
N HIS A 51 -5.85 -15.81 -11.27
CA HIS A 51 -6.86 -14.76 -11.15
C HIS A 51 -7.63 -14.82 -9.83
N ALA A 52 -8.07 -16.01 -9.41
CA ALA A 52 -8.79 -16.19 -8.15
C ALA A 52 -7.94 -15.83 -6.92
N LEU A 53 -6.66 -16.24 -6.91
CA LEU A 53 -5.74 -15.96 -5.81
C LEU A 53 -5.32 -14.49 -5.76
N ILE A 54 -5.06 -13.86 -6.91
CA ILE A 54 -4.82 -12.41 -6.99
C ILE A 54 -6.04 -11.66 -6.45
N SER A 55 -7.24 -12.05 -6.86
CA SER A 55 -8.49 -11.43 -6.38
C SER A 55 -8.66 -11.61 -4.86
N MET A 56 -8.30 -12.78 -4.31
CA MET A 56 -8.30 -13.02 -2.87
C MET A 56 -7.28 -12.13 -2.15
N ILE A 57 -6.05 -12.01 -2.66
CA ILE A 57 -5.03 -11.13 -2.08
C ILE A 57 -5.54 -9.69 -2.04
N GLU A 58 -6.01 -9.16 -3.18
CA GLU A 58 -6.35 -7.74 -3.32
C GLU A 58 -7.65 -7.33 -2.61
N ASN A 59 -8.63 -8.24 -2.53
CA ASN A 59 -9.94 -7.92 -1.96
C ASN A 59 -10.17 -8.51 -0.56
N SER A 60 -9.45 -9.57 -0.16
CA SER A 60 -9.53 -10.13 1.19
C SER A 60 -8.30 -9.73 2.02
N LEU A 61 -7.12 -10.26 1.70
CA LEU A 61 -5.92 -10.09 2.53
C LEU A 61 -5.54 -8.61 2.71
N VAL A 62 -5.55 -7.82 1.64
CA VAL A 62 -5.25 -6.38 1.71
C VAL A 62 -6.30 -5.65 2.55
N MET A 63 -7.57 -6.05 2.51
CA MET A 63 -8.61 -5.43 3.34
C MET A 63 -8.46 -5.77 4.82
N VAL A 64 -8.03 -7.00 5.14
CA VAL A 64 -7.66 -7.41 6.51
C VAL A 64 -6.48 -6.56 7.01
N VAL A 65 -5.43 -6.44 6.20
CA VAL A 65 -4.25 -5.62 6.53
C VAL A 65 -4.63 -4.16 6.69
N LEU A 66 -5.47 -3.61 5.80
CA LEU A 66 -5.96 -2.23 5.91
C LEU A 66 -6.78 -2.02 7.19
N TRP A 67 -7.64 -2.97 7.55
CA TRP A 67 -8.39 -2.92 8.80
C TRP A 67 -7.42 -2.86 9.99
N TRP A 68 -6.43 -3.75 10.03
CA TRP A 68 -5.43 -3.77 11.10
C TRP A 68 -4.65 -2.45 11.17
N ARG A 69 -4.18 -1.94 10.04
CA ARG A 69 -3.45 -0.65 9.95
C ARG A 69 -4.31 0.52 10.44
N SER A 70 -5.61 0.52 10.14
CA SER A 70 -6.54 1.57 10.56
C SER A 70 -6.76 1.61 12.07
N LYS A 71 -6.57 0.48 12.76
CA LYS A 71 -6.67 0.35 14.22
C LYS A 71 -5.34 0.54 14.93
N ASN A 72 -4.22 0.25 14.25
CA ASN A 72 -2.87 0.25 14.82
C ASN A 72 -1.99 1.34 14.20
N THR A 73 -2.51 2.55 14.05
CA THR A 73 -1.82 3.65 13.33
C THR A 73 -0.48 4.06 13.95
N ASP A 74 -0.35 3.97 15.28
CA ASP A 74 0.92 4.13 15.99
C ASP A 74 1.94 3.09 15.56
N SER A 75 1.55 1.82 15.57
CA SER A 75 2.41 0.71 15.14
C SER A 75 2.77 0.85 13.67
N VAL A 76 1.86 1.32 12.81
CA VAL A 76 2.13 1.57 11.39
C VAL A 76 3.24 2.60 11.20
N LEU A 77 3.16 3.75 11.88
CA LEU A 77 4.18 4.79 11.78
C LEU A 77 5.56 4.30 12.24
N LYS A 78 5.60 3.56 13.36
CA LYS A 78 6.85 3.02 13.92
C LYS A 78 7.40 1.87 13.08
N GLY A 79 6.56 0.91 12.73
CA GLY A 79 6.94 -0.33 12.08
C GLY A 79 7.33 -0.19 10.61
N TYR A 80 6.81 0.83 9.91
CA TYR A 80 7.31 1.23 8.59
C TYR A 80 8.31 2.39 8.65
N LYS A 81 8.68 2.85 9.85
CA LYS A 81 9.63 3.96 10.07
C LYS A 81 9.28 5.19 9.23
N MET A 82 7.98 5.52 9.17
CA MET A 82 7.46 6.54 8.26
C MET A 82 7.97 7.93 8.65
N ASN A 83 8.73 8.56 7.76
CA ASN A 83 9.07 9.97 7.85
C ASN A 83 8.10 10.80 6.99
N LEU A 84 7.00 11.24 7.60
CA LEU A 84 5.96 12.01 6.92
C LEU A 84 6.45 13.36 6.38
N GLN A 85 7.39 14.04 7.07
CA GLN A 85 8.01 15.27 6.53
C GLN A 85 8.70 15.00 5.20
N HIS A 86 9.55 13.97 5.16
CA HIS A 86 10.24 13.56 3.94
C HIS A 86 9.25 13.09 2.86
N GLY A 87 8.27 12.25 3.23
CA GLY A 87 7.31 11.69 2.29
C GLY A 87 6.38 12.73 1.64
N TYR A 88 6.03 13.80 2.34
CA TYR A 88 5.20 14.89 1.81
C TYR A 88 6.01 16.11 1.33
N GLY A 89 7.33 16.12 1.51
CA GLY A 89 8.18 17.28 1.17
C GLY A 89 7.81 18.55 1.95
N THR A 90 7.39 18.39 3.21
CA THR A 90 6.85 19.47 4.04
C THR A 90 7.75 19.79 5.24
N LYS A 91 7.70 21.04 5.70
CA LYS A 91 8.38 21.49 6.93
C LYS A 91 7.51 21.43 8.17
N ILE A 92 6.25 21.01 8.06
CA ILE A 92 5.33 20.89 9.19
C ILE A 92 5.96 19.96 10.25
N PRO A 93 5.95 20.34 11.55
CA PRO A 93 6.53 19.51 12.60
C PRO A 93 6.00 18.07 12.61
N GLN A 94 6.89 17.09 12.74
CA GLN A 94 6.57 15.65 12.70
C GLN A 94 5.47 15.24 13.69
N VAL A 95 5.39 15.87 14.86
CA VAL A 95 4.33 15.59 15.86
C VAL A 95 2.94 15.92 15.31
N ILE A 96 2.80 17.04 14.60
CA ILE A 96 1.54 17.49 13.99
C ILE A 96 1.17 16.56 12.84
N LEU A 97 2.13 16.25 11.96
CA LEU A 97 1.91 15.30 10.85
C LEU A 97 1.51 13.91 11.35
N ASN A 98 2.19 13.41 12.38
CA ASN A 98 1.85 12.12 12.98
C ASN A 98 0.42 12.13 13.53
N PHE A 99 0.01 13.20 14.22
CA PHE A 99 -1.35 13.31 14.75
C PHE A 99 -2.39 13.33 13.62
N LEU A 100 -2.19 14.17 12.60
CA LEU A 100 -3.09 14.28 11.45
C LEU A 100 -3.17 12.97 10.66
N PHE A 101 -2.03 12.34 10.39
CA PHE A 101 -1.96 11.06 9.73
C PHE A 101 -2.75 9.99 10.48
N LYS A 102 -2.51 9.83 11.79
CA LYS A 102 -3.24 8.82 12.60
C LYS A 102 -4.74 9.06 12.55
N PHE A 103 -5.17 10.30 12.72
CA PHE A 103 -6.59 10.65 12.72
C PHE A 103 -7.25 10.37 11.35
N ALA A 104 -6.65 10.87 10.27
CA ALA A 104 -7.18 10.70 8.92
C ALA A 104 -7.13 9.23 8.47
N PHE A 105 -5.98 8.57 8.66
CA PHE A 105 -5.76 7.20 8.24
C PHE A 105 -6.67 6.22 9.01
N SER A 106 -6.84 6.41 10.32
CA SER A 106 -7.75 5.58 11.10
C SER A 106 -9.20 5.72 10.63
N ARG A 107 -9.69 6.97 10.48
CA ARG A 107 -11.08 7.23 10.07
C ARG A 107 -11.37 6.72 8.67
N LYS A 108 -10.53 7.05 7.69
CA LYS A 108 -10.69 6.63 6.30
C LYS A 108 -10.54 5.12 6.13
N GLY A 109 -9.54 4.53 6.79
CA GLY A 109 -9.32 3.10 6.80
C GLY A 109 -10.54 2.37 7.34
N ALA A 110 -11.04 2.77 8.52
CA ALA A 110 -12.23 2.20 9.15
C ALA A 110 -13.48 2.32 8.26
N LYS A 111 -13.69 3.48 7.62
CA LYS A 111 -14.80 3.68 6.68
C LYS A 111 -14.70 2.76 5.47
N LYS A 112 -13.51 2.65 4.87
CA LYS A 112 -13.28 1.81 3.69
C LYS A 112 -13.52 0.33 3.99
N VAL A 113 -12.98 -0.18 5.10
CA VAL A 113 -13.17 -1.60 5.46
C VAL A 113 -14.60 -1.90 5.90
N LYS A 114 -15.31 -0.93 6.51
CA LYS A 114 -16.76 -1.06 6.79
C LYS A 114 -17.57 -1.11 5.49
N ALA A 115 -17.29 -0.23 4.53
CA ALA A 115 -17.96 -0.22 3.23
C ALA A 115 -17.68 -1.48 2.40
N HIS A 116 -16.48 -2.06 2.54
CA HIS A 116 -16.13 -3.36 1.96
C HIS A 116 -16.90 -4.53 2.61
N GLY A 117 -17.46 -4.35 3.81
CA GLY A 117 -18.14 -5.39 4.58
C GLY A 117 -17.23 -6.10 5.59
N ILE A 118 -15.91 -6.16 5.39
CA ILE A 118 -15.03 -6.87 6.33
C ILE A 118 -15.00 -6.20 7.71
N GLY A 119 -15.13 -4.87 7.75
CA GLY A 119 -15.07 -4.07 8.96
C GLY A 119 -16.27 -4.21 9.89
N VAL A 120 -17.31 -4.97 9.52
CA VAL A 120 -18.48 -5.24 10.37
C VAL A 120 -18.29 -6.46 11.28
N HIS A 121 -17.28 -7.28 10.99
CA HIS A 121 -16.95 -8.49 11.74
C HIS A 121 -16.17 -8.17 13.02
N LYS A 122 -16.05 -9.17 13.90
CA LYS A 122 -15.25 -9.05 15.12
C LYS A 122 -13.74 -9.05 14.80
N PRO A 123 -12.90 -8.39 15.61
CA PRO A 123 -11.45 -8.37 15.43
C PRO A 123 -10.82 -9.74 15.16
N GLU A 124 -11.18 -10.75 15.94
CA GLU A 124 -10.69 -12.12 15.83
C GLU A 124 -11.10 -12.78 14.51
N GLU A 125 -12.35 -12.58 14.07
CA GLU A 125 -12.85 -13.11 12.80
C GLU A 125 -12.11 -12.51 11.60
N ILE A 126 -11.81 -11.20 11.65
CA ILE A 126 -11.07 -10.49 10.61
C ILE A 126 -9.63 -10.99 10.54
N MET A 127 -8.97 -11.19 11.68
CA MET A 127 -7.62 -11.77 11.71
C MET A 127 -7.61 -13.21 11.19
N ASP A 128 -8.62 -14.01 11.51
CA ASP A 128 -8.72 -15.38 11.01
C ASP A 128 -9.03 -15.46 9.51
N MET A 129 -9.69 -14.45 8.92
CA MET A 129 -9.76 -14.30 7.46
C MET A 129 -8.35 -14.13 6.86
N GLY A 130 -7.54 -13.21 7.39
CA GLY A 130 -6.17 -13.01 6.91
C GLY A 130 -5.28 -14.24 7.08
N LYS A 131 -5.37 -14.94 8.21
CA LYS A 131 -4.64 -16.21 8.42
C LYS A 131 -5.05 -17.28 7.41
N ARG A 132 -6.35 -17.38 7.09
CA ARG A 132 -6.83 -18.31 6.05
C ARG A 132 -6.30 -17.96 4.67
N ASP A 133 -6.28 -16.70 4.30
CA ASP A 133 -5.71 -16.26 3.01
C ASP A 133 -4.22 -16.61 2.92
N LEU A 134 -3.45 -16.36 3.98
CA LEU A 134 -2.04 -16.78 4.06
C LEU A 134 -1.90 -18.30 3.95
N LYS A 135 -2.75 -19.07 4.64
CA LYS A 135 -2.72 -20.53 4.58
C LYS A 135 -3.03 -21.06 3.17
N VAL A 136 -4.00 -20.46 2.46
CA VAL A 136 -4.32 -20.82 1.07
C VAL A 136 -3.12 -20.56 0.15
N LEU A 137 -2.48 -19.40 0.26
CA LEU A 137 -1.26 -19.11 -0.52
C LEU A 137 -0.13 -20.09 -0.21
N SER A 138 0.07 -20.41 1.08
CA SER A 138 1.02 -21.40 1.54
C SER A 138 0.73 -22.79 0.94
N ASP A 139 -0.53 -23.21 0.91
CA ASP A 139 -0.92 -24.52 0.37
C ASP A 139 -0.76 -24.60 -1.15
N VAL A 140 -1.07 -23.51 -1.86
CA VAL A 140 -0.86 -23.43 -3.31
C VAL A 140 0.63 -23.46 -3.63
N LEU A 141 1.47 -22.71 -2.91
CA LEU A 141 2.91 -22.74 -3.07
C LEU A 141 3.47 -24.13 -2.77
N ALA A 142 3.03 -24.74 -1.67
CA ALA A 142 3.51 -26.03 -1.17
C ALA A 142 5.04 -26.05 -1.06
N ASP A 143 5.69 -27.02 -1.70
CA ASP A 143 7.14 -27.23 -1.80
C ASP A 143 7.77 -26.57 -3.04
N LYS A 144 6.98 -25.91 -3.89
CA LYS A 144 7.46 -25.28 -5.13
C LYS A 144 8.20 -23.98 -4.83
N PRO A 145 9.19 -23.60 -5.68
CA PRO A 145 9.86 -22.30 -5.53
C PRO A 145 8.94 -21.13 -5.86
N PHE A 146 7.99 -21.29 -6.78
CA PHE A 146 6.94 -20.33 -7.13
C PHE A 146 5.59 -21.03 -7.29
N CYS A 147 4.47 -20.29 -7.26
CA CYS A 147 3.13 -20.86 -7.19
C CYS A 147 2.80 -21.86 -8.31
N PHE A 148 3.37 -21.70 -9.51
CA PHE A 148 3.12 -22.58 -10.66
C PHE A 148 4.35 -23.31 -11.20
N GLY A 149 5.47 -23.33 -10.47
CA GLY A 149 6.67 -24.08 -10.88
C GLY A 149 7.97 -23.34 -10.56
N ASP A 150 8.93 -23.42 -11.49
CA ASP A 150 10.31 -22.97 -11.30
C ASP A 150 10.56 -21.48 -11.60
N GLU A 151 9.64 -20.82 -12.31
CA GLU A 151 9.72 -19.39 -12.64
C GLU A 151 8.55 -18.61 -12.02
N PRO A 152 8.79 -17.35 -11.59
CA PRO A 152 7.76 -16.50 -11.01
C PRO A 152 6.76 -16.06 -12.06
N THR A 153 5.49 -16.05 -11.66
CA THR A 153 4.36 -15.59 -12.45
C THR A 153 3.82 -14.27 -11.91
N VAL A 154 2.80 -13.69 -12.55
CA VAL A 154 2.15 -12.49 -12.02
C VAL A 154 1.62 -12.71 -10.60
N LEU A 155 1.13 -13.92 -10.29
CA LEU A 155 0.68 -14.27 -8.94
C LEU A 155 1.79 -14.11 -7.90
N ASP A 156 3.00 -14.58 -8.20
CA ASP A 156 4.15 -14.49 -7.28
C ASP A 156 4.57 -13.04 -7.06
N VAL A 157 4.49 -12.19 -8.09
CA VAL A 157 4.75 -10.75 -8.00
C VAL A 157 3.73 -10.06 -7.08
N VAL A 158 2.44 -10.33 -7.28
CA VAL A 158 1.35 -9.78 -6.45
C VAL A 158 1.46 -10.29 -5.01
N ALA A 159 1.75 -11.58 -4.82
CA ALA A 159 1.96 -12.17 -3.52
C ALA A 159 3.15 -11.50 -2.82
N PHE A 160 4.31 -11.39 -3.48
CA PHE A 160 5.47 -10.70 -2.92
C PHE A 160 5.15 -9.26 -2.50
N ALA A 161 4.50 -8.47 -3.36
CA ALA A 161 4.19 -7.07 -3.10
C ALA A 161 3.34 -6.89 -1.82
N ASN A 162 2.48 -7.84 -1.49
CA ASN A 162 1.62 -7.79 -0.31
C ASN A 162 2.23 -8.49 0.91
N LEU A 163 2.83 -9.66 0.74
CA LEU A 163 3.45 -10.43 1.82
C LEU A 163 4.71 -9.75 2.37
N ALA A 164 5.49 -9.07 1.52
CA ALA A 164 6.66 -8.30 1.98
C ALA A 164 6.28 -7.21 2.99
N GLN A 165 5.12 -6.55 2.79
CA GLN A 165 4.62 -5.53 3.73
C GLN A 165 4.22 -6.11 5.09
N ILE A 166 3.93 -7.42 5.15
CA ILE A 166 3.63 -8.16 6.38
C ILE A 166 4.93 -8.63 7.02
N TYR A 167 5.78 -9.30 6.23
CA TYR A 167 6.99 -9.96 6.71
C TYR A 167 8.05 -8.98 7.22
N PHE A 168 8.35 -7.93 6.46
CA PHE A 168 9.38 -6.95 6.81
C PHE A 168 8.89 -5.87 7.77
N PHE A 169 7.66 -6.00 8.29
CA PHE A 169 7.17 -5.09 9.32
C PHE A 169 7.98 -5.25 10.60
N ASP A 170 8.43 -4.13 11.18
CA ASP A 170 9.41 -4.13 12.28
C ASP A 170 9.02 -5.10 13.40
N LYS A 171 9.95 -6.01 13.73
CA LYS A 171 9.80 -7.07 14.73
C LYS A 171 9.44 -6.56 16.13
N GLU A 172 9.78 -5.31 16.44
CA GLU A 172 9.43 -4.68 17.71
C GLU A 172 7.94 -4.30 17.80
N GLN A 173 7.23 -4.27 16.68
CA GLN A 173 5.80 -4.04 16.65
C GLN A 173 5.05 -5.37 16.59
N GLU A 174 3.98 -5.50 17.39
CA GLU A 174 3.08 -6.64 17.32
C GLU A 174 2.33 -6.65 15.98
N PHE A 175 2.38 -7.77 15.26
CA PHE A 175 1.56 -7.95 14.06
C PHE A 175 1.23 -9.42 13.84
N VAL A 176 0.02 -9.80 14.27
CA VAL A 176 -0.47 -11.20 14.29
C VAL A 176 -0.28 -11.93 12.95
N LEU A 177 -0.48 -11.25 11.81
CA LEU A 177 -0.31 -11.88 10.49
C LEU A 177 1.16 -12.19 10.18
N ARG A 178 2.10 -11.33 10.61
CA ARG A 178 3.55 -11.58 10.46
C ARG A 178 3.96 -12.79 11.27
N ASP A 179 3.50 -12.86 12.52
CA ASP A 179 3.86 -13.94 13.44
C ASP A 179 3.25 -15.28 12.95
N TYR A 180 1.97 -15.27 12.54
CA TYR A 180 1.34 -16.43 11.92
C TYR A 180 2.07 -16.91 10.66
N MET A 181 2.47 -15.98 9.77
CA MET A 181 3.18 -16.32 8.54
C MET A 181 4.54 -16.99 8.83
N GLN A 182 5.26 -16.53 9.84
CA GLN A 182 6.54 -17.12 10.25
C GLN A 182 6.36 -18.51 10.87
N GLU A 183 5.35 -18.68 11.71
CA GLU A 183 5.11 -19.93 12.45
C GLU A 183 4.44 -21.02 11.61
N ASN A 184 3.54 -20.64 10.69
CA ASN A 184 2.64 -21.58 10.02
C ASN A 184 2.79 -21.59 8.49
N CYS A 185 3.52 -20.64 7.91
CA CYS A 185 3.67 -20.47 6.46
C CYS A 185 5.13 -20.18 6.08
N ALA A 186 6.08 -20.95 6.61
CA ALA A 186 7.51 -20.75 6.39
C ALA A 186 7.91 -20.78 4.90
N ASN A 187 7.16 -21.50 4.06
CA ASN A 187 7.35 -21.49 2.60
C ASN A 187 7.03 -20.12 1.96
N LEU A 188 6.04 -19.38 2.49
CA LEU A 188 5.77 -18.00 2.06
C LEU A 188 6.89 -17.04 2.46
N VAL A 189 7.49 -17.22 3.64
CA VAL A 189 8.70 -16.50 4.03
C VAL A 189 9.82 -16.77 3.02
N GLY A 190 9.97 -18.04 2.60
CA GLY A 190 10.88 -18.43 1.54
C GLY A 190 10.60 -17.72 0.21
N LEU A 191 9.33 -17.68 -0.23
CA LEU A 191 8.92 -16.99 -1.45
C LEU A 191 9.27 -15.49 -1.40
N VAL A 192 8.96 -14.83 -0.28
CA VAL A 192 9.25 -13.40 -0.10
C VAL A 192 10.75 -13.11 -0.21
N ASN A 193 11.60 -13.92 0.43
CA ASN A 193 13.05 -13.72 0.36
C ASN A 193 13.60 -14.03 -1.04
N ARG A 194 13.15 -15.09 -1.72
CA ARG A 194 13.54 -15.39 -3.11
C ARG A 194 13.22 -14.24 -4.06
N MET A 195 12.00 -13.70 -3.97
CA MET A 195 11.57 -12.56 -4.79
C MET A 195 12.36 -11.30 -4.47
N LYS A 196 12.63 -11.02 -3.18
CA LYS A 196 13.49 -9.91 -2.76
C LYS A 196 14.89 -10.02 -3.39
N GLU A 197 15.55 -11.15 -3.22
CA GLU A 197 16.92 -11.38 -3.73
C GLU A 197 17.00 -11.30 -5.26
N ARG A 198 15.96 -11.81 -5.95
CA ARG A 198 15.92 -11.79 -7.42
C ARG A 198 15.64 -10.40 -8.00
N CYS A 199 14.78 -9.60 -7.36
CA CYS A 199 14.31 -8.33 -7.92
C CYS A 199 14.99 -7.09 -7.34
N TYR A 200 15.57 -7.18 -6.15
CA TYR A 200 16.12 -6.05 -5.40
C TYR A 200 17.50 -6.40 -4.82
N PRO A 201 18.54 -6.55 -5.66
CA PRO A 201 19.89 -6.84 -5.19
C PRO A 201 20.47 -5.75 -4.27
N ASP A 202 19.98 -4.52 -4.39
CA ASP A 202 20.33 -3.34 -3.59
C ASP A 202 19.31 -3.04 -2.47
N TRP A 203 18.48 -4.02 -2.06
CA TRP A 203 17.40 -3.84 -1.07
C TRP A 203 17.85 -3.11 0.22
N GLU A 204 18.98 -3.52 0.79
CA GLU A 204 19.49 -2.92 2.03
C GLU A 204 19.86 -1.45 1.85
N ASP A 205 20.44 -1.09 0.70
CA ASP A 205 20.83 0.27 0.39
C ASP A 205 19.60 1.13 0.08
N MET A 206 18.62 0.60 -0.66
CA MET A 206 17.32 1.23 -0.89
C MET A 206 16.63 1.54 0.44
N CYS A 207 16.57 0.58 1.37
CA CYS A 207 15.90 0.77 2.66
C CYS A 207 16.65 1.75 3.58
N LYS A 208 17.99 1.79 3.52
CA LYS A 208 18.80 2.73 4.34
C LYS A 208 18.73 4.16 3.82
N THR A 209 18.81 4.33 2.51
CA THR A 209 18.92 5.64 1.86
C THR A 209 17.55 6.21 1.45
N LEU A 210 16.51 5.37 1.43
CA LEU A 210 15.20 5.67 0.87
C LEU A 210 15.27 6.06 -0.62
N ASP A 211 16.29 5.60 -1.32
CA ASP A 211 16.49 5.79 -2.75
C ASP A 211 16.03 4.54 -3.51
N LEU A 212 14.94 4.68 -4.28
CA LEU A 212 14.39 3.57 -5.05
C LEU A 212 15.26 3.15 -6.25
N ASN A 213 16.24 3.98 -6.62
CA ASN A 213 17.11 3.76 -7.77
C ASN A 213 18.59 3.73 -7.35
N SER A 214 18.90 3.19 -6.17
CA SER A 214 20.27 3.19 -5.63
C SER A 214 21.31 2.54 -6.54
N HIS A 215 20.90 1.61 -7.41
CA HIS A 215 21.75 0.97 -8.42
C HIS A 215 22.02 1.83 -9.67
N LEU A 216 21.25 2.91 -9.92
CA LEU A 216 21.48 3.78 -11.07
C LEU A 216 22.62 4.78 -10.78
N PRO A 217 23.52 5.04 -11.75
CA PRO A 217 24.52 6.10 -11.62
C PRO A 217 23.85 7.44 -11.35
N LYS A 218 24.19 8.06 -10.22
CA LYS A 218 23.70 9.40 -9.90
C LYS A 218 24.44 10.41 -10.78
N PRO A 219 23.76 11.42 -11.34
CA PRO A 219 24.45 12.52 -12.00
C PRO A 219 25.45 13.15 -11.03
N GLU A 220 26.64 13.50 -11.52
CA GLU A 220 27.66 14.17 -10.70
C GLU A 220 27.03 15.38 -9.99
N PRO A 221 27.32 15.60 -8.69
CA PRO A 221 26.83 16.78 -8.00
C PRO A 221 27.32 17.99 -8.77
N GLN A 222 26.43 18.68 -9.49
CA GLN A 222 26.75 19.99 -10.02
C GLN A 222 27.09 20.84 -8.80
N GLU A 223 28.35 21.27 -8.69
CA GLU A 223 28.73 22.32 -7.75
C GLU A 223 27.73 23.45 -7.99
N LYS A 224 26.83 23.68 -7.01
CA LYS A 224 25.93 24.81 -7.05
C LYS A 224 26.82 26.05 -7.01
N ALA A 225 27.23 26.55 -8.17
CA ALA A 225 27.58 27.95 -8.34
C ALA A 225 26.41 28.72 -7.72
N ALA A 226 26.74 29.60 -6.78
CA ALA A 226 25.77 30.37 -6.02
C ALA A 226 25.02 31.35 -6.92
N ASP A 227 24.15 30.85 -7.80
CA ASP A 227 23.10 31.62 -8.45
C ASP A 227 21.81 31.37 -7.68
N GLY A 228 21.19 32.45 -7.22
CA GLY A 228 20.03 32.45 -6.33
C GLY A 228 18.79 31.66 -6.79
N LYS A 229 18.78 31.13 -8.01
CA LYS A 229 17.68 30.32 -8.57
C LYS A 229 17.48 28.96 -7.89
N GLY A 230 18.55 28.25 -7.53
CA GLY A 230 18.41 26.90 -6.94
C GLY A 230 17.80 26.89 -5.54
N LYS A 231 18.01 27.96 -4.75
CA LYS A 231 17.35 28.16 -3.45
C LYS A 231 15.91 28.64 -3.59
N GLU A 232 15.58 29.32 -4.69
CA GLU A 232 14.20 29.73 -4.99
C GLU A 232 13.37 28.55 -5.47
N GLU A 233 13.90 27.66 -6.30
CA GLU A 233 13.23 26.43 -6.73
C GLU A 233 13.01 25.46 -5.56
N GLU A 234 14.02 25.17 -4.73
CA GLU A 234 13.83 24.34 -3.53
C GLU A 234 12.83 24.96 -2.55
N LYS A 235 12.89 26.27 -2.29
CA LYS A 235 11.90 26.95 -1.44
C LYS A 235 10.50 26.97 -2.08
N LYS A 236 10.42 26.99 -3.41
CA LYS A 236 9.14 26.99 -4.13
C LYS A 236 8.52 25.60 -4.10
N ASP A 237 9.30 24.55 -4.32
CA ASP A 237 8.87 23.16 -4.22
C ASP A 237 8.45 22.81 -2.77
N GLU A 238 9.20 23.26 -1.77
CA GLU A 238 8.83 23.13 -0.35
C GLU A 238 7.54 23.89 -0.01
N LYS A 239 7.39 25.14 -0.49
CA LYS A 239 6.21 25.96 -0.23
C LYS A 239 4.98 25.45 -1.00
N GLU A 240 5.18 24.84 -2.17
CA GLU A 240 4.12 24.14 -2.90
C GLU A 240 3.75 22.84 -2.19
N GLY A 241 4.72 22.08 -1.65
CA GLY A 241 4.49 20.89 -0.83
C GLY A 241 3.71 21.18 0.45
N ASP A 242 4.08 22.23 1.19
CA ASP A 242 3.35 22.70 2.37
C ASP A 242 1.90 23.08 2.00
N LYS A 243 1.70 23.82 0.90
CA LYS A 243 0.36 24.23 0.43
C LYS A 243 -0.50 23.08 -0.08
N GLU A 244 0.07 22.12 -0.79
CA GLU A 244 -0.66 20.92 -1.24
C GLU A 244 -1.07 20.07 -0.04
N THR A 245 -0.16 19.88 0.92
CA THR A 245 -0.43 19.14 2.17
C THR A 245 -1.52 19.84 2.99
N GLU A 246 -1.44 21.16 3.18
CA GLU A 246 -2.48 21.96 3.85
C GLU A 246 -3.84 21.86 3.14
N LYS A 247 -3.87 21.97 1.80
CA LYS A 247 -5.10 21.81 1.02
C LYS A 247 -5.70 20.42 1.12
N ASP A 248 -4.87 19.38 1.12
CA ASP A 248 -5.35 18.01 1.31
C ASP A 248 -5.87 17.82 2.74
N ILE A 249 -5.21 18.39 3.76
CA ILE A 249 -5.71 18.40 5.14
C ILE A 249 -7.05 19.15 5.26
N GLU A 250 -7.20 20.32 4.63
CA GLU A 250 -8.43 21.10 4.66
C GLU A 250 -9.57 20.39 3.94
N LYS A 251 -9.34 19.88 2.72
CA LYS A 251 -10.34 19.07 2.00
C LYS A 251 -10.73 17.82 2.78
N GLU A 252 -9.81 17.23 3.52
CA GLU A 252 -10.08 16.07 4.37
C GLU A 252 -10.91 16.44 5.60
N LYS A 253 -10.67 17.61 6.21
CA LYS A 253 -11.50 18.14 7.30
C LYS A 253 -12.91 18.48 6.83
N GLU A 254 -13.05 19.21 5.72
CA GLU A 254 -14.35 19.58 5.15
C GLU A 254 -15.17 18.35 4.74
N LYS A 255 -14.55 17.34 4.12
CA LYS A 255 -15.23 16.05 3.85
C LYS A 255 -15.64 15.35 5.15
N GLY A 256 -14.79 15.37 6.17
CA GLY A 256 -15.10 14.78 7.47
C GLY A 256 -16.23 15.49 8.23
N GLU A 257 -16.39 16.80 8.05
CA GLU A 257 -17.47 17.60 8.64
C GLU A 257 -18.79 17.40 7.89
N ASN A 258 -18.80 17.52 6.56
CA ASN A 258 -19.98 17.26 5.74
C ASN A 258 -20.51 15.82 5.92
N GLU A 259 -19.62 14.84 6.10
CA GLU A 259 -20.02 13.46 6.37
C GLU A 259 -20.55 13.25 7.79
N LYS A 260 -20.07 14.00 8.79
CA LYS A 260 -20.64 13.97 10.16
C LYS A 260 -22.04 14.55 10.19
N ASP A 261 -22.28 15.61 9.43
CA ASP A 261 -23.60 16.22 9.36
C ASP A 261 -24.58 15.28 8.64
N ALA A 262 -24.14 14.59 7.58
CA ALA A 262 -24.94 13.53 6.95
C ALA A 262 -25.21 12.33 7.88
N GLU A 263 -24.24 11.88 8.68
CA GLU A 263 -24.44 10.81 9.68
C GLU A 263 -25.45 11.22 10.76
N LYS A 264 -25.40 12.47 11.24
CA LYS A 264 -26.37 13.02 12.20
C LYS A 264 -27.79 13.10 11.62
N GLU A 265 -27.94 13.54 10.37
CA GLU A 265 -29.26 13.57 9.71
C GLU A 265 -29.86 12.16 9.56
N VAL A 266 -29.04 11.16 9.24
CA VAL A 266 -29.49 9.76 9.14
C VAL A 266 -29.89 9.21 10.51
N GLU A 267 -29.16 9.56 11.57
CA GLU A 267 -29.47 9.12 12.93
C GLU A 267 -30.71 9.82 13.51
N GLU A 268 -30.91 11.12 13.23
CA GLU A 268 -32.15 11.83 13.56
C GLU A 268 -33.36 11.29 12.81
N ASN A 269 -33.22 10.93 11.54
CA ASN A 269 -34.32 10.34 10.78
C ASN A 269 -34.71 8.95 11.28
N LYS A 270 -33.73 8.10 11.65
CA LYS A 270 -34.00 6.81 12.31
C LYS A 270 -34.73 6.98 13.64
N GLN A 271 -34.35 7.97 14.46
CA GLN A 271 -35.00 8.23 15.74
C GLN A 271 -36.43 8.80 15.58
N LYS A 272 -36.72 9.48 14.47
CA LYS A 272 -38.08 9.93 14.14
C LYS A 272 -38.96 8.76 13.69
N GLU A 273 -38.47 7.90 12.82
CA GLU A 273 -39.20 6.69 12.38
C GLU A 273 -39.51 5.74 13.56
N GLU A 274 -38.56 5.54 14.48
CA GLU A 274 -38.79 4.72 15.69
C GLU A 274 -39.81 5.32 16.67
N LYS A 275 -40.03 6.63 16.64
CA LYS A 275 -41.05 7.32 17.45
C LYS A 275 -42.44 7.33 16.81
N GLU A 276 -42.54 7.23 15.50
CA GLU A 276 -43.82 7.15 14.77
C GLU A 276 -44.39 5.72 14.70
N THR A 277 -43.55 4.71 15.02
CA THR A 277 -43.95 3.29 15.00
C THR A 277 -44.32 2.74 16.40
N LYS A 278 -44.53 3.61 17.38
CA LYS A 278 -45.02 3.30 18.75
C LYS A 278 -46.31 4.05 19.05
#